data_AF-A0A830ZYF5-F1
#
_entry.id   AF-A0A830ZYF5-F1
#
_cell.length_a   1.000
_cell.length_b   1.000
_cell.length_c   1.000
_cell.angle_alpha   90.00
_cell.angle_beta   90.00
_cell.angle_gamma   90.00
#
_symmetry.space_group_name_H-M   'P 1'
#
loop_
_entity.id
_entity.type
_entity.pdbx_description
1 polymer ?
#
loop_
_entity_poly.entity_id
_entity_poly.type
_entity_poly.pdbx_seq_one_letter_code
_entity_poly.pdbx_strand_id
1 'polypeptide(L)' 'MTIKPSLLEDQFIDMAFITNLLQMTDKWLYKLIKDGIFPQPIKLGRSSRWLESEVEAWLQERINQ' A
#
# COMPACT_ATOMS: atom_id res chain seq x y z
N MET A 1 2.82 -12.39 16.30
CA MET A 1 3.37 -13.18 15.18
C MET A 1 2.69 -12.69 13.92
N THR A 2 3.39 -11.95 13.07
CA THR A 2 2.82 -11.53 11.77
C THR A 2 2.80 -12.74 10.86
N ILE A 3 1.61 -13.32 10.66
CA ILE A 3 1.39 -14.36 9.66
C ILE A 3 1.64 -13.68 8.32
N LYS A 4 2.75 -14.00 7.66
CA LYS A 4 2.96 -13.55 6.28
C LYS A 4 2.00 -14.38 5.43
N PRO A 5 1.03 -13.75 4.73
CA PRO A 5 0.17 -14.49 3.81
C PRO A 5 1.04 -15.25 2.82
N SER A 6 0.61 -16.45 2.43
CA SER A 6 1.30 -17.17 1.36
C SER A 6 1.23 -16.35 0.07
N LEU A 7 2.16 -16.59 -0.86
CA LEU A 7 2.28 -15.82 -2.10
C LEU A 7 0.98 -15.77 -2.93
N LEU A 8 0.09 -16.76 -2.74
CA LEU A 8 -1.19 -16.87 -3.44
C LEU A 8 -2.36 -16.20 -2.70
N GLU A 9 -2.16 -15.78 -1.45
CA GLU A 9 -3.19 -15.17 -0.59
C GLU A 9 -3.09 -13.64 -0.53
N ASP A 10 -1.95 -13.05 -0.89
CA ASP A 10 -1.75 -11.60 -0.91
C ASP A 10 -1.81 -11.04 -2.32
N GLN A 11 -2.67 -10.06 -2.54
CA GLN A 11 -2.90 -9.48 -3.85
C GLN A 11 -2.05 -8.24 -4.08
N PHE A 12 -1.65 -8.05 -5.35
CA PHE A 12 -1.00 -6.83 -5.77
C PHE A 12 -2.04 -5.78 -6.17
N ILE A 13 -2.11 -4.70 -5.41
CA ILE A 13 -2.97 -3.54 -5.70
C ILE A 13 -2.17 -2.44 -6.40
N ASP A 14 -2.86 -1.57 -7.14
CA ASP A 14 -2.27 -0.39 -7.78
C ASP A 14 -2.69 0.92 -7.12
N MET A 15 -2.07 2.00 -7.59
CA MET A 15 -2.37 3.37 -7.15
C MET A 15 -3.85 3.71 -7.33
N ALA A 16 -4.50 3.26 -8.41
CA ALA A 16 -5.90 3.59 -8.64
C ALA A 16 -6.79 2.97 -7.56
N PHE A 17 -6.58 1.69 -7.24
CA PHE A 17 -7.24 1.04 -6.12
C PHE A 17 -6.99 1.77 -4.79
N ILE A 18 -5.73 2.09 -4.48
CA ILE A 18 -5.36 2.75 -3.22
C ILE A 18 -6.01 4.14 -3.10
N THR A 19 -5.99 4.94 -4.16
CA THR A 19 -6.62 6.27 -4.16
C THR A 19 -8.14 6.18 -3.95
N ASN A 20 -8.79 5.16 -4.53
CA ASN A 20 -10.21 4.92 -4.35
C ASN A 20 -10.53 4.44 -2.92
N LEU A 21 -9.72 3.53 -2.38
CA LEU A 21 -9.88 3.02 -1.01
C LEU A 21 -9.73 4.14 0.02
N LEU A 22 -8.68 4.96 -0.10
CA LEU A 22 -8.33 5.98 0.88
C LEU A 22 -9.05 7.31 0.67
N GLN A 23 -9.73 7.50 -0.47
CA GLN A 23 -10.30 8.77 -0.90
C GLN A 23 -9.26 9.91 -0.89
N MET A 24 -8.04 9.58 -1.33
CA MET A 24 -6.88 10.49 -1.39
C MET A 24 -6.35 10.63 -2.81
N THR A 25 -5.69 11.76 -3.09
CA THR A 25 -5.02 11.94 -4.38
C THR A 25 -3.71 11.17 -4.44
N ASP A 26 -3.36 10.70 -5.64
CA ASP A 26 -2.07 10.08 -5.96
C ASP A 26 -0.89 10.96 -5.56
N LYS A 27 -0.97 12.28 -5.80
CA LYS A 27 0.04 13.26 -5.43
C LYS A 27 0.32 13.26 -3.93
N TRP A 28 -0.72 13.13 -3.11
CA TRP A 28 -0.56 13.05 -1.66
C TRP A 28 0.09 11.73 -1.25
N LEU A 29 -0.32 10.61 -1.85
CA LEU A 29 0.29 9.30 -1.59
C LEU A 29 1.76 9.27 -2.00
N TYR A 30 2.13 9.86 -3.14
CA TYR A 30 3.53 10.02 -3.54
C TYR A 30 4.35 10.86 -2.56
N LYS A 31 3.74 11.90 -1.96
CA LYS A 31 4.38 12.65 -0.88
C LYS A 31 4.64 11.75 0.32
N LEU A 32 3.65 10.98 0.78
CA LEU A 32 3.84 10.06 1.91
C LEU A 32 4.89 8.98 1.63
N ILE A 33 4.97 8.47 0.39
CA ILE A 33 6.02 7.54 -0.04
C ILE A 33 7.40 8.21 0.05
N LYS A 34 7.52 9.46 -0.42
CA LYS A 34 8.77 10.24 -0.35
C LYS A 34 9.19 10.52 1.09
N ASP A 35 8.23 10.79 1.96
CA ASP A 35 8.45 11.06 3.39
C ASP A 35 8.72 9.76 4.18
N GLY A 36 8.69 8.59 3.53
CA GLY A 36 8.91 7.28 4.16
C GLY A 36 7.75 6.84 5.07
N ILE A 37 6.60 7.49 4.95
CA ILE A 37 5.43 7.28 5.80
C ILE A 37 4.52 6.19 5.22
N PHE A 38 4.40 6.09 3.89
CA PHE A 38 3.58 5.09 3.19
C PHE A 38 4.43 3.98 2.57
N PRO A 39 3.93 2.73 2.45
CA PRO A 39 4.68 1.62 1.86
C PRO A 39 5.25 1.95 0.46
N GLN A 40 6.48 1.52 0.20
CA GLN A 40 7.10 1.73 -1.11
C GLN A 40 6.55 0.75 -2.15
N PRO A 41 6.34 1.19 -3.41
CA PRO A 41 5.89 0.27 -4.45
C PRO A 41 6.96 -0.74 -4.85
N ILE A 42 6.51 -1.96 -5.11
CA ILE A 42 7.24 -2.99 -5.84
C ILE A 42 7.13 -2.71 -7.34
N LYS A 43 8.28 -2.65 -8.03
CA LYS A 43 8.34 -2.41 -9.48
C LYS A 43 8.20 -3.71 -10.26
N LEU A 44 7.12 -3.84 -11.03
CA LEU A 44 6.89 -4.91 -11.99
C LEU A 44 6.95 -4.31 -13.41
N GLY A 45 8.18 -4.13 -13.90
CA GLY A 45 8.44 -3.40 -15.14
C GLY A 45 8.08 -1.92 -15.00
N ARG A 46 7.13 -1.44 -15.81
CA ARG A 46 6.62 -0.06 -15.74
C ARG A 46 5.55 0.12 -14.65
N SER A 47 4.96 -0.97 -14.17
CA SER A 47 3.90 -0.93 -13.17
C SER A 47 4.47 -0.85 -11.77
N SER A 48 3.87 0.02 -10.95
CA SER A 48 4.12 0.09 -9.52
C SER A 48 2.97 -0.62 -8.81
N ARG A 49 3.28 -1.59 -7.96
CA ARG A 49 2.30 -2.38 -7.22
C ARG A 49 2.64 -2.38 -5.74
N TRP A 50 1.65 -2.63 -4.90
CA TRP A 50 1.80 -2.81 -3.46
C TRP A 50 1.17 -4.13 -3.06
N LEU A 51 1.66 -4.74 -2.00
CA LEU A 51 0.94 -5.82 -1.35
C LEU A 51 -0.26 -5.22 -0.61
N GLU A 52 -1.42 -5.84 -0.77
CA GLU A 52 -2.65 -5.43 -0.09
C GLU A 52 -2.43 -5.44 1.43
N SER A 53 -1.77 -6.48 1.94
CA SER A 53 -1.47 -6.62 3.37
C SER A 53 -0.59 -5.49 3.93
N GLU A 54 0.36 -4.95 3.15
CA GLU A 54 1.21 -3.83 3.59
C GLU A 54 0.42 -2.53 3.71
N VAL A 55 -0.50 -2.29 2.76
CA VAL A 55 -1.38 -1.12 2.80
C VAL A 55 -2.41 -1.25 3.91
N GLU A 56 -2.94 -2.45 4.14
CA GLU A 56 -3.84 -2.74 5.27
C GLU A 56 -3.14 -2.53 6.62
N ALA A 57 -1.92 -3.05 6.80
CA ALA A 57 -1.16 -2.86 8.03
C ALA A 57 -0.93 -1.37 8.33
N TRP A 58 -0.56 -0.59 7.31
CA TRP A 58 -0.39 0.86 7.41
C TRP A 58 -1.68 1.60 7.80
N LEU A 59 -2.84 1.12 7.33
CA LEU A 59 -4.16 1.64 7.71
C LEU A 59 -4.49 1.29 9.16
N GLN A 60 -4.27 0.05 9.57
CA GLN A 60 -4.51 -0.42 10.93
C GLN A 60 -3.70 0.37 11.96
N GLU A 61 -2.45 0.71 11.65
CA GLU A 61 -1.63 1.59 12.51
C GLU A 61 -2.26 2.96 12.76
N ARG A 62 -3.03 3.50 11.79
CA ARG A 62 -3.74 4.79 11.94
C ARG A 62 -5.08 4.68 12.63
N ILE A 63 -5.75 3.54 12.48
CA ILE A 63 -7.02 3.27 13.16
C ILE A 63 -6.78 3.07 14.67
N ASN A 64 -5.65 2.45 15.03
CA ASN A 64 -5.29 2.15 16.42
C ASN A 64 -4.48 3.26 17.12
N GLN A 65 -4.28 4.41 16.47
CA GLN A 65 -3.72 5.62 17.07
C GLN A 65 -4.82 6.44 17.74
#